data_AF-A0A0G1NZT0-F1
#
_entry.id   AF-A0A0G1NZT0-F1
#
_cell.length_a   1.000
_cell.length_b   1.000
_cell.length_c   1.000
_cell.angle_alpha   90.00
_cell.angle_beta   90.00
_cell.angle_gamma   90.00
#
_symmetry.space_group_name_H-M   'P 1'
#
loop_
_entity.id
_entity.type
_entity.pdbx_description
1 polymer ?
#
loop_
_entity_poly.entity_id
_entity_poly.type
_entity_poly.pdbx_seq_one_letter_code
_entity_poly.pdbx_strand_id
1 'polypeptide(L)' 'MMDIFKNPRYRGKHVILVGGKIFTAKTGEGASKILREVRDSHPHQTPEIAYLPKAQSLILWM' A
#
# COMPACT_ATOMS: atom_id res chain seq x y z
N MET A 1 5.32 -10.15 1.16
CA MET A 1 4.73 -9.32 0.08
C MET A 1 4.18 -10.14 -1.10
N MET A 2 4.81 -11.25 -1.51
CA MET A 2 4.35 -12.04 -2.68
C MET A 2 2.88 -12.48 -2.66
N ASP A 3 2.32 -12.79 -1.49
CA ASP A 3 0.90 -13.21 -1.39
C ASP A 3 -0.09 -12.08 -1.68
N ILE A 4 0.32 -10.82 -1.50
CA ILE A 4 -0.50 -9.64 -1.77
C ILE A 4 -0.74 -9.50 -3.28
N PHE A 5 0.28 -9.76 -4.09
CA PHE A 5 0.16 -9.69 -5.55
C PHE A 5 -0.78 -10.74 -6.14
N LYS A 6 -0.97 -11.87 -5.43
CA LYS A 6 -1.89 -12.93 -5.83
C LYS A 6 -3.35 -12.63 -5.47
N ASN A 7 -3.59 -11.73 -4.52
CA ASN A 7 -4.95 -11.44 -4.06
C ASN A 7 -5.60 -10.32 -4.92
N PRO A 8 -6.65 -10.65 -5.71
CA PRO A 8 -7.29 -9.68 -6.60
C PRO A 8 -7.94 -8.50 -5.87
N ARG A 9 -8.27 -8.63 -4.57
CA ARG A 9 -8.87 -7.55 -3.74
C ARG A 9 -7.99 -6.31 -3.64
N TYR A 10 -6.68 -6.47 -3.81
CA TYR A 10 -5.70 -5.40 -3.66
C TYR A 10 -5.33 -4.70 -4.97
N ARG A 11 -5.81 -5.21 -6.12
CA ARG A 11 -5.59 -4.54 -7.41
C ARG A 11 -6.33 -3.21 -7.51
N GLY A 12 -5.69 -2.25 -8.17
CA GLY A 12 -6.13 -0.87 -8.30
C GLY A 12 -5.99 -0.04 -7.02
N LYS A 13 -5.17 -0.46 -6.05
CA LYS A 13 -5.04 0.19 -4.75
C LYS A 13 -3.58 0.36 -4.35
N HIS A 14 -3.33 1.34 -3.50
CA HIS A 14 -2.14 1.39 -2.67
C HIS A 14 -2.31 0.40 -1.52
N VAL A 15 -1.29 -0.41 -1.30
CA VAL A 15 -1.16 -1.35 -0.19
C VAL A 15 -0.05 -0.84 0.71
N ILE A 16 -0.35 -0.72 1.99
CA ILE A 16 0.59 -0.30 3.03
C ILE A 16 0.69 -1.44 4.04
N LEU A 17 1.90 -1.95 4.27
CA LEU A 17 2.21 -2.94 5.29
C LEU A 17 2.97 -2.31 6.44
N VAL A 18 2.53 -2.57 7.66
CA VAL A 18 3.28 -2.25 8.88
C VAL A 18 2.91 -3.26 9.97
N GLY A 19 3.88 -3.76 10.73
CA GLY A 19 3.62 -4.64 11.89
C GLY A 19 2.74 -5.86 11.59
N GLY A 20 2.82 -6.43 10.39
CA GLY A 20 1.97 -7.56 9.96
C GLY A 20 0.52 -7.21 9.58
N LYS A 21 0.14 -5.93 9.65
CA LYS A 21 -1.18 -5.43 9.22
C LYS A 21 -1.12 -4.90 7.79
N ILE A 22 -2.23 -5.07 7.08
CA ILE A 22 -2.40 -4.62 5.68
C ILE A 22 -3.47 -3.54 5.64
N PHE A 23 -3.10 -2.36 5.16
CA PHE A 23 -4.02 -1.26 4.90
C PHE A 23 -4.09 -1.01 3.39
N THR A 24 -5.28 -0.66 2.89
CA THR A 24 -5.45 -0.39 1.45
C THR A 24 -6.32 0.83 1.20
N ALA A 25 -5.92 1.65 0.23
CA ALA A 25 -6.71 2.77 -0.26
C ALA A 25 -6.60 2.89 -1.78
N LYS A 26 -7.61 3.52 -2.41
CA LYS A 26 -7.47 4.00 -3.78
C LYS A 26 -6.49 5.17 -3.81
N THR A 27 -5.87 5.40 -4.97
CA THR A 27 -5.00 6.57 -5.20
C THR A 27 -5.77 7.87 -4.92
N GLY A 28 -5.08 8.83 -4.31
CA GLY A 28 -5.66 10.11 -3.89
C GLY A 28 -5.53 10.34 -2.38
N GLU A 29 -6.32 11.27 -1.86
CA GLU A 29 -6.23 11.74 -0.46
C GLU A 29 -6.37 10.61 0.57
N GLY A 30 -7.19 9.60 0.28
CA GLY A 30 -7.37 8.45 1.16
C GLY A 30 -6.07 7.66 1.40
N ALA A 31 -5.21 7.53 0.39
CA ALA A 31 -3.93 6.82 0.54
C ALA A 31 -2.95 7.62 1.40
N SER A 32 -2.86 8.93 1.19
CA SER A 32 -2.00 9.81 1.99
C SER A 32 -2.45 9.86 3.45
N LYS A 33 -3.77 9.90 3.69
CA LYS A 33 -4.33 9.88 5.05
C LYS A 33 -3.99 8.58 5.79
N ILE A 34 -4.23 7.42 5.17
CA ILE A 34 -3.90 6.13 5.79
C ILE A 34 -2.40 6.03 6.05
N LEU A 35 -1.55 6.47 5.12
CA LEU A 35 -0.11 6.44 5.32
C LEU A 35 0.32 7.29 6.53
N ARG A 36 -0.27 8.48 6.68
CA ARG A 36 -0.02 9.34 7.85
C ARG A 36 -0.46 8.66 9.14
N GLU A 37 -1.68 8.15 9.21
CA GLU A 37 -2.20 7.43 10.38
C GLU A 37 -1.36 6.20 10.74
N VAL A 38 -0.85 5.48 9.74
CA VAL A 38 0.07 4.35 9.92
C VAL A 38 1.39 4.79 10.54
N ARG A 39 1.98 5.89 10.06
CA ARG A 39 3.24 6.43 10.63
C ARG A 39 3.06 6.91 12.06
N ASP A 40 1.93 7.57 12.34
CA ASP A 40 1.63 8.08 13.69
C ASP A 40 1.39 6.92 14.69
N SER A 41 0.72 5.85 14.25
CA SER A 41 0.42 4.68 15.11
C SER A 41 1.57 3.68 15.26
N HIS A 42 2.56 3.71 14.36
CA HIS A 42 3.71 2.80 14.38
C HIS A 42 5.03 3.59 14.21
N PRO A 43 5.37 4.49 15.16
CA PRO A 43 6.44 5.48 14.99
C PRO A 43 7.84 4.87 14.83
N HIS A 44 8.05 3.63 15.29
CA HIS A 44 9.34 2.93 15.21
C HIS A 44 9.41 1.90 14.08
N GLN A 45 8.39 1.83 13.21
CA GLN A 45 8.35 0.89 12.10
C GLN A 45 8.27 1.65 10.79
N THR A 46 9.02 1.18 9.79
CA THR A 46 8.95 1.72 8.44
C THR A 46 7.87 0.99 7.66
N PRO A 47 6.80 1.66 7.21
CA PRO A 47 5.79 1.02 6.40
C PRO A 47 6.32 0.68 5.01
N GLU A 48 6.04 -0.53 4.53
CA GLU A 48 6.26 -0.92 3.14
C GLU A 48 5.05 -0.50 2.30
N ILE A 49 5.29 0.20 1.19
CA ILE A 49 4.23 0.77 0.36
C ILE A 49 4.39 0.27 -1.06
N ALA A 50 3.30 -0.22 -1.65
CA ALA A 50 3.23 -0.60 -3.05
C ALA A 50 1.91 -0.15 -3.66
N TYR A 51 1.95 0.35 -4.89
CA TYR A 51 0.74 0.45 -5.71
C TYR A 51 0.61 -0.83 -6.53
N LEU A 52 -0.56 -1.48 -6.48
CA LEU A 52 -0.88 -2.63 -7.32
C LEU A 52 -1.81 -2.18 -8.44
N PRO A 53 -1.32 -2.03 -9.68
CA PRO A 53 -2.15 -1.60 -10.80
C PRO A 53 -3.26 -2.61 -11.10
N LYS A 54 -4.39 -2.13 -11.66
CA LYS A 54 -5.48 -3.02 -12.09
C LYS A 54 -5.09 -3.78 -13.37
N ALA A 55 -4.53 -3.05 -14.33
CA ALA A 55 -3.94 -3.60 -15.55
C ALA A 55 -2.55 -4.17 -15.28
N GLN A 56 -2.03 -4.97 -16.22
CA GLN A 56 -0.61 -5.30 -16.22
C GLN A 56 0.18 -4.03 -16.53
N SER A 57 1.00 -3.58 -15.58
CA SER A 57 1.72 -2.32 -15.70
C SER A 57 3.06 -2.42 -14.98
N LEU A 58 4.06 -1.75 -15.55
CA LEU A 58 5.37 -1.56 -14.94
C LEU A 58 5.40 -0.16 -14.34
N ILE A 59 5.71 -0.06 -13.04
CA ILE A 59 5.91 1.23 -12.37
C ILE A 59 7.39 1.55 -12.47
N LEU A 60 7.72 2.60 -13.21
CA LEU A 60 9.08 3.09 -13.36
C LEU A 60 9.31 4.26 -12.39
N TRP A 61 10.46 4.26 -11.74
CA TRP A 61 10.95 5.39 -10.95
C TRP A 61 12.08 6.06 -11.74
N MET A 62 11.98 7.37 -11.97
CA MET A 62 13.04 8.20 -12.57
C MET A 62 13.67 9.09 -11.50
#